data_AF-K5CEP9-F1
#
_entry.id   AF-K5CEP9-F1
#
_cell.length_a   1.000
_cell.length_b   1.000
_cell.length_c   1.000
_cell.angle_alpha   90.00
_cell.angle_beta   90.00
_cell.angle_gamma   90.00
#
_symmetry.space_group_name_H-M   'P 1'
#
loop_
_entity.id
_entity.type
_entity.pdbx_description
1 polymer ?
#
loop_
_entity_poly.entity_id
_entity_poly.type
_entity_poly.pdbx_seq_one_letter_code
_entity_poly.pdbx_strand_id
1 'polypeptide(L)'
;MITLNKLAPKILKIIERRFHLNDNTSKKAFSLKISAAWRKFDELSELPCDDIKDHPEYKKRAADIIIVTIAFLKHYGCKDIEAEIKRAIDLLSEESERGD
;
A
#
# COMPACT_ATOMS: atom_id res chain seq x y z
N MET A 1 5.49 -9.07 -17.75
CA MET A 1 5.04 -8.88 -16.35
C MET A 1 5.70 -7.62 -15.80
N ILE A 2 4.92 -6.64 -15.34
CA ILE A 2 5.47 -5.48 -14.63
C ILE A 2 5.66 -5.90 -13.17
N THR A 3 6.84 -5.67 -12.60
CA THR A 3 7.15 -6.03 -11.21
C THR A 3 6.99 -4.81 -10.29
N LEU A 4 6.65 -5.03 -9.02
CA LEU A 4 6.43 -3.98 -8.03
C LEU A 4 7.70 -3.16 -7.80
N ASN A 5 8.83 -3.86 -7.73
CA ASN A 5 10.15 -3.25 -7.56
C ASN A 5 10.50 -2.28 -8.70
N LYS A 6 10.07 -2.58 -9.94
CA LYS A 6 10.22 -1.67 -11.09
C LYS A 6 9.31 -0.45 -11.01
N LEU A 7 8.14 -0.57 -10.39
CA LEU A 7 7.18 0.52 -10.22
C LEU A 7 7.50 1.44 -9.05
N ALA A 8 8.15 0.92 -7.99
CA ALA A 8 8.38 1.64 -6.75
C ALA A 8 9.06 3.03 -6.92
N PRO A 9 10.09 3.22 -7.77
CA PRO A 9 10.67 4.55 -7.99
C PRO A 9 9.69 5.53 -8.64
N LYS A 10 8.84 5.06 -9.55
CA LYS A 10 7.81 5.88 -10.21
C LYS A 10 6.70 6.25 -9.22
N ILE A 11 6.28 5.29 -8.40
CA ILE A 11 5.30 5.49 -7.32
C ILE A 11 5.79 6.57 -6.35
N LEU A 12 7.03 6.46 -5.86
CA LEU A 12 7.60 7.43 -4.94
C LEU A 12 7.56 8.85 -5.51
N LYS A 13 8.03 9.05 -6.75
CA LYS A 13 7.99 10.36 -7.42
C LYS A 13 6.59 10.95 -7.54
N ILE A 14 5.58 10.11 -7.79
CA ILE A 14 4.17 10.57 -7.88
C ILE A 14 3.68 11.01 -6.50
N ILE A 15 3.96 10.23 -5.46
CA ILE A 15 3.52 10.51 -4.09
C ILE A 15 4.22 11.73 -3.50
N GLU A 16 5.53 11.90 -3.75
CA GLU A 16 6.29 13.09 -3.38
C GLU A 16 5.67 14.37 -3.96
N ARG A 17 5.35 14.36 -5.26
CA ARG A 17 4.67 15.49 -5.90
C ARG A 17 3.26 15.72 -5.37
N ARG A 18 2.47 14.64 -5.23
CA ARG A 18 1.06 14.73 -4.80
C ARG A 18 0.92 15.29 -3.40
N PHE A 19 1.85 14.98 -2.50
CA PHE A 19 1.77 15.33 -1.09
C PHE A 19 2.87 16.27 -0.60
N HIS A 20 3.70 16.79 -1.50
CA HIS A 20 4.82 17.68 -1.20
C HIS A 20 5.79 17.06 -0.18
N LEU A 21 6.09 15.77 -0.36
CA LEU A 21 7.05 15.05 0.46
C LEU A 21 8.46 15.21 -0.11
N ASN A 22 9.46 15.20 0.76
CA ASN A 22 10.88 15.24 0.44
C ASN A 22 11.67 14.32 1.38
N ASP A 23 12.99 14.25 1.21
CA ASP A 23 13.89 13.38 1.98
C ASP A 23 13.82 13.57 3.52
N ASN A 24 13.33 14.72 4.00
CA ASN A 24 13.16 15.01 5.42
C ASN A 24 11.76 14.62 5.95
N THR A 25 10.94 13.98 5.13
CA THR A 25 9.59 13.58 5.53
C THR A 25 9.67 12.57 6.68
N SER A 26 8.91 12.84 7.73
CA SER A 26 8.88 11.96 8.91
C SER A 26 8.01 10.72 8.68
N LYS A 27 8.30 9.66 9.43
CA LYS A 27 7.49 8.42 9.42
C LYS A 27 6.03 8.73 9.78
N LYS A 28 5.83 9.64 10.74
CA LYS A 28 4.51 10.14 11.16
C LYS A 28 3.76 10.80 10.01
N ALA A 29 4.42 11.61 9.18
CA ALA A 29 3.79 12.23 8.02
C ALA A 29 3.29 11.15 7.03
N PHE A 30 4.08 10.12 6.76
CA PHE A 30 3.65 8.98 5.95
C PHE A 30 2.49 8.21 6.59
N SER A 31 2.56 7.91 7.89
CA SER A 31 1.46 7.24 8.62
C SER A 31 0.14 8.00 8.44
N LEU A 32 0.15 9.34 8.56
CA LEU A 32 -1.04 10.16 8.34
C LEU A 32 -1.59 10.05 6.91
N LYS A 33 -0.71 9.93 5.90
CA LYS A 33 -1.14 9.75 4.50
C LYS A 33 -1.72 8.35 4.26
N ILE A 34 -1.11 7.32 4.84
CA ILE A 34 -1.63 5.94 4.79
C ILE A 34 -3.01 5.90 5.47
N SER A 35 -3.15 6.47 6.67
CA SER A 35 -4.45 6.56 7.36
C SER A 35 -5.49 7.34 6.55
N ALA A 36 -5.09 8.41 5.84
CA ALA A 36 -6.02 9.14 4.98
C ALA A 36 -6.48 8.31 3.78
N ALA A 37 -5.64 7.43 3.23
CA ALA A 37 -6.06 6.50 2.18
C ALA A 37 -7.04 5.45 2.73
N TRP A 38 -6.80 4.94 3.93
CA TRP A 38 -7.72 4.03 4.63
C TRP A 38 -9.09 4.65 4.88
N ARG A 39 -9.17 5.88 5.38
CA ARG A 39 -10.48 6.55 5.60
C ARG A 39 -11.29 6.68 4.31
N LYS A 40 -10.62 6.95 3.18
CA LYS A 40 -11.28 7.01 1.85
C LYS A 40 -11.73 5.65 1.32
N PHE A 41 -11.11 4.57 1.79
CA PHE A 41 -11.56 3.22 1.52
C PHE A 41 -12.77 2.88 2.41
N ASP A 42 -12.70 3.25 3.68
CA ASP A 42 -13.76 3.06 4.68
C ASP A 42 -15.06 3.82 4.33
N GLU A 43 -14.96 4.98 3.68
CA GLU A 43 -16.12 5.69 3.09
C GLU A 43 -16.94 4.82 2.11
N LEU A 44 -16.35 3.76 1.54
CA LEU A 44 -17.08 2.82 0.68
C LEU A 44 -17.80 1.73 1.46
N SER A 45 -17.56 1.55 2.76
CA SER A 45 -18.17 0.47 3.56
C SER A 45 -19.70 0.51 3.57
N GLU A 46 -20.28 1.70 3.37
CA GLU A 46 -21.73 1.93 3.26
C GLU A 46 -22.33 1.45 1.91
N LEU A 47 -21.48 1.10 0.93
CA LEU A 47 -21.91 0.58 -0.35
C LEU A 47 -22.00 -0.96 -0.27
N PRO A 48 -23.10 -1.58 -0.71
CA PRO A 48 -23.15 -3.03 -0.84
C PRO A 48 -22.12 -3.47 -1.88
N CYS A 49 -21.34 -4.50 -1.54
CA CYS A 49 -20.31 -5.05 -2.42
C CYS A 49 -20.32 -6.59 -2.34
N ASP A 50 -21.13 -7.21 -3.20
CA ASP A 50 -21.19 -8.66 -3.31
C ASP A 50 -20.05 -9.21 -4.20
N ASP A 51 -19.72 -8.52 -5.31
CA ASP A 51 -18.56 -8.82 -6.16
C ASP A 51 -17.80 -7.53 -6.55
N ILE A 52 -16.52 -7.47 -6.20
CA ILE A 52 -15.61 -6.35 -6.53
C ILE A 52 -15.48 -6.10 -8.05
N LYS A 53 -15.93 -7.01 -8.92
CA LYS A 53 -16.04 -6.78 -10.37
C LYS A 53 -16.93 -5.60 -10.70
N ASP A 54 -18.04 -5.46 -9.99
CA ASP A 54 -19.05 -4.43 -10.25
C ASP A 54 -18.76 -3.12 -9.50
N HIS A 55 -17.74 -3.10 -8.64
CA HIS A 55 -17.35 -1.94 -7.83
C HIS A 55 -15.88 -1.54 -8.07
N PRO A 56 -15.56 -0.91 -9.22
CA PRO A 56 -14.19 -0.49 -9.54
C PRO A 56 -13.60 0.51 -8.52
N GLU A 57 -14.45 1.22 -7.77
CA GLU A 57 -14.07 2.14 -6.70
C GLU A 57 -13.29 1.42 -5.59
N TYR A 58 -13.70 0.22 -5.16
CA TYR A 58 -12.96 -0.53 -4.14
C TYR A 58 -11.57 -0.91 -4.64
N LYS A 59 -11.44 -1.38 -5.88
CA LYS A 59 -10.14 -1.70 -6.49
C LYS A 59 -9.24 -0.48 -6.51
N LYS A 60 -9.79 0.66 -6.90
CA LYS A 60 -9.06 1.94 -6.94
C LYS A 60 -8.60 2.38 -5.55
N ARG A 61 -9.47 2.31 -4.54
CA ARG A 61 -9.12 2.71 -3.16
C ARG A 61 -8.11 1.76 -2.52
N ALA A 62 -8.25 0.45 -2.73
CA ALA A 62 -7.27 -0.54 -2.28
C ALA A 62 -5.90 -0.28 -2.93
N ALA A 63 -5.88 -0.01 -4.23
CA ALA A 63 -4.65 0.34 -4.94
C ALA A 63 -4.01 1.63 -4.41
N ASP A 64 -4.80 2.67 -4.08
CA ASP A 64 -4.30 3.90 -3.46
C ASP A 64 -3.55 3.62 -2.14
N ILE A 65 -4.09 2.74 -1.28
CA ILE A 65 -3.44 2.33 -0.02
C ILE A 65 -2.08 1.66 -0.30
N ILE A 66 -2.07 0.71 -1.23
CA ILE A 66 -0.86 -0.02 -1.64
C ILE A 66 0.20 0.96 -2.17
N ILE A 67 -0.18 1.89 -3.05
CA ILE A 67 0.73 2.88 -3.64
C ILE A 67 1.38 3.77 -2.58
N VAL A 68 0.60 4.30 -1.62
CA VAL A 68 1.16 5.15 -0.55
C VAL A 68 2.09 4.34 0.36
N THR A 69 1.78 3.07 0.61
CA THR A 69 2.60 2.17 1.43
C THR A 69 3.93 1.82 0.74
N ILE A 70 3.90 1.56 -0.57
CA ILE A 70 5.11 1.35 -1.37
C ILE A 70 5.99 2.59 -1.39
N ALA A 71 5.40 3.78 -1.51
CA ALA A 71 6.15 5.02 -1.44
C ALA A 71 6.87 5.16 -0.09
N PHE A 72 6.20 4.84 1.02
CA PHE A 72 6.84 4.80 2.35
C PHE A 72 8.04 3.84 2.39
N LEU A 73 7.85 2.59 1.97
CA LEU A 73 8.93 1.59 1.95
C LEU A 73 10.11 2.06 1.10
N LYS A 74 9.83 2.58 -0.09
CA LYS A 74 10.86 3.05 -1.02
C LYS A 74 11.61 4.27 -0.46
N HIS A 75 10.88 5.22 0.12
CA HIS A 75 11.43 6.44 0.71
C HIS A 75 12.42 6.12 1.84
N TYR A 76 12.12 5.13 2.67
CA TYR A 76 13.00 4.69 3.76
C TYR A 76 14.03 3.61 3.36
N GLY A 77 14.25 3.42 2.06
CA GLY A 77 15.38 2.63 1.57
C GLY A 77 15.12 1.13 1.45
N CYS A 78 13.87 0.66 1.48
CA CYS A 78 13.56 -0.72 1.12
C CYS A 78 13.98 -0.98 -0.34
N LYS A 79 14.94 -1.89 -0.51
CA LYS A 79 15.55 -2.19 -1.82
C LYS A 79 14.72 -3.18 -2.62
N ASP A 80 14.15 -4.18 -1.94
CA ASP A 80 13.38 -5.26 -2.53
C ASP A 80 12.05 -5.45 -1.78
N ILE A 81 11.02 -4.76 -2.27
CA ILE A 81 9.68 -4.77 -1.66
C ILE A 81 8.97 -6.10 -1.90
N GLU A 82 9.19 -6.73 -3.06
CA GLU A 82 8.57 -8.04 -3.38
C GLU A 82 9.08 -9.12 -2.43
N ALA A 83 10.38 -9.11 -2.10
CA ALA A 83 10.93 -10.03 -1.12
C ALA A 83 10.39 -9.80 0.30
N GLU A 84 10.15 -8.54 0.71
CA GLU A 84 9.49 -8.26 2.00
C GLU A 84 8.06 -8.77 2.05
N ILE A 85 7.28 -8.56 0.97
CA ILE A 85 5.91 -9.07 0.87
C ILE A 85 5.92 -10.60 0.93
N LYS A 86 6.82 -11.25 0.19
CA LYS A 86 6.96 -12.71 0.23
C LYS A 86 7.25 -13.21 1.64
N ARG A 87 8.22 -12.62 2.33
CA ARG A 87 8.52 -12.95 3.73
C ARG A 87 7.30 -12.82 4.65
N ALA A 88 6.53 -11.74 4.50
CA ALA A 88 5.32 -11.54 5.31
C ALA A 88 4.26 -12.61 5.03
N ILE A 89 4.08 -13.04 3.78
CA ILE A 89 3.17 -14.13 3.41
C ILE A 89 3.63 -15.46 4.01
N ASP A 90 4.92 -15.77 3.90
CA ASP A 90 5.49 -17.02 4.43
C ASP A 90 5.25 -17.10 5.95
N LEU A 91 5.50 -16.01 6.69
CA LEU A 91 5.26 -15.92 8.13
C LEU A 91 3.78 -16.11 8.52
N LEU A 92 2.86 -15.47 7.80
CA LEU A 92 1.41 -15.62 8.05
C LEU A 92 0.93 -17.04 7.78
N SER A 93 1.53 -17.73 6.81
CA SER A 93 1.19 -19.11 6.49
C SER A 93 1.64 -20.05 7.61
N GLU A 94 2.86 -19.87 8.11
CA GLU A 94 3.39 -20.63 9.26
C GLU A 94 2.57 -20.40 10.54
N GLU A 95 2.08 -19.18 10.78
CA GLU A 95 1.23 -18.87 11.93
C GLU A 95 -0.14 -19.58 11.84
N SER A 96 -0.71 -19.67 10.64
CA SER A 96 -1.97 -20.38 10.41
C SER A 96 -1.83 -21.88 10.66
N GLU A 97 -0.71 -22.50 10.25
CA GLU A 97 -0.47 -23.95 10.41
C GLU A 97 -0.18 -24.36 11.85
N ARG A 98 0.24 -23.43 12.72
CA ARG A 98 0.51 -23.68 14.14
C ARG A 98 -0.73 -23.47 15.03
N GLY A 99 -1.80 -22.92 14.47
CA GLY A 99 -3.05 -22.61 15.16
C GLY A 99 -4.14 -23.68 15.05
N ASP A 100 -3.89 -24.78 14.33
CA ASP A 100 -4.77 -25.95 14.19
C ASP A 100 -4.34 -27.12 15.09
#